data_AF-A0A956J3P8-F1
#
_entry.id   AF-A0A956J3P8-F1
#
_cell.length_a   1.000
_cell.length_b   1.000
_cell.length_c   1.000
_cell.angle_alpha   90.00
_cell.angle_beta   90.00
_cell.angle_gamma   90.00
#
_symmetry.space_group_name_H-M   'P 1'
#
loop_
_entity.id
_entity.type
_entity.pdbx_description
1 polymer ?
#
loop_
_entity_poly.entity_id
_entity_poly.type
_entity_poly.pdbx_seq_one_letter_code
_entity_poly.pdbx_strand_id
1 'polypeptide(L)'
;MKRFFAILQLALLLLAPAAALAAEGGHEEGGHGAAHGGEHHGINWFYGNVYESDEIDHPTLIARPKGMAPPVSALVLNSILLYFILFKLLGPSIKEGLKKRKQDIMKGMDDAAKMKKEAAASLKQYEDKLKHLDEEIDRVRREMREAAHAEREQILREAKERRDRMEREAKLLIEQEIKAAREDLMRETVRAAVSTAGELLTKQLSSSDQQRIADEYLTSLE
;
A
#
# COMPACT_ATOMS: atom_id res chain seq x y z
N MET A 1 -14.31 -13.06 32.46
CA MET A 1 -13.60 -13.81 33.53
C MET A 1 -13.94 -13.33 34.94
N LYS A 2 -13.88 -12.03 35.27
CA LYS A 2 -14.18 -11.54 36.63
C LYS A 2 -15.60 -11.89 37.15
N ARG A 3 -16.62 -11.85 36.28
CA ARG A 3 -18.01 -12.28 36.63
C ARG A 3 -18.16 -13.79 36.84
N PHE A 4 -17.34 -14.60 36.17
CA PHE A 4 -17.32 -16.06 36.35
C PHE A 4 -16.72 -16.46 37.70
N PHE A 5 -15.62 -15.82 38.09
CA PHE A 5 -14.98 -16.06 39.39
C PHE A 5 -15.88 -15.62 40.56
N ALA A 6 -16.59 -14.50 40.41
CA ALA A 6 -17.52 -14.03 41.44
C ALA A 6 -18.71 -14.98 41.65
N ILE A 7 -19.26 -15.57 40.58
CA ILE A 7 -20.37 -16.54 40.68
C ILE A 7 -19.88 -17.88 41.24
N LEU A 8 -18.67 -18.32 40.87
CA LEU A 8 -18.05 -19.52 41.43
C LEU A 8 -17.77 -19.37 42.93
N GLN A 9 -17.29 -18.19 43.35
CA GLN A 9 -17.08 -17.89 44.78
C GLN A 9 -18.40 -17.77 45.55
N LEU A 10 -19.43 -17.17 44.96
CA LEU A 10 -20.76 -17.10 45.58
C LEU A 10 -21.41 -18.49 45.72
N ALA A 11 -21.23 -19.36 44.72
CA ALA A 11 -21.70 -20.74 44.76
C ALA A 11 -20.93 -21.59 45.79
N LEU A 12 -19.62 -21.37 45.94
CA LEU A 12 -18.80 -22.03 46.97
C LEU A 12 -19.22 -21.58 48.38
N LEU A 13 -19.58 -20.30 48.54
CA LEU A 13 -20.08 -19.74 49.79
C LEU A 13 -21.47 -20.28 50.17
N LEU A 14 -22.32 -20.57 49.17
CA LEU A 14 -23.64 -21.21 49.33
C LEU A 14 -23.60 -22.71 49.60
N LEU A 15 -22.43 -23.36 49.47
CA LEU A 15 -22.23 -24.78 49.75
C LEU A 15 -21.71 -25.03 51.18
N ALA A 16 -21.33 -23.98 51.91
CA ALA A 16 -20.94 -24.10 53.32
C ALA A 16 -22.19 -24.21 54.20
N PRO A 17 -22.32 -25.25 55.05
CA PRO A 17 -23.39 -25.27 56.05
C PRO A 17 -23.21 -24.07 57.00
N ALA A 18 -24.30 -23.37 57.29
CA ALA A 18 -24.36 -22.16 58.12
C ALA A 18 -23.96 -22.38 59.61
N ALA A 19 -23.31 -23.48 59.95
CA ALA A 19 -22.90 -23.84 61.31
C ALA A 19 -21.49 -23.33 61.70
N ALA A 20 -20.74 -22.70 60.79
CA ALA A 20 -19.38 -22.24 61.08
C ALA A 20 -19.29 -20.88 61.81
N LEU A 21 -20.41 -20.32 62.27
CA LEU A 21 -20.45 -19.01 62.95
C LEU A 21 -21.10 -19.07 64.34
N ALA A 22 -20.80 -20.10 65.15
CA ALA A 22 -21.03 -20.09 66.60
C ALA A 22 -20.34 -21.28 67.29
N ALA A 23 -19.07 -21.16 67.69
CA ALA A 23 -18.47 -21.96 68.76
C ALA A 23 -17.09 -21.40 69.18
N GLU A 24 -17.10 -20.38 70.04
CA GLU A 24 -16.06 -20.19 71.07
C GLU A 24 -16.49 -20.99 72.30
N GLY A 25 -15.62 -21.84 72.86
CA GLY A 25 -15.76 -22.33 74.26
C GLY A 25 -15.55 -23.83 74.50
N GLY A 26 -14.42 -24.17 75.15
CA GLY A 26 -14.38 -24.98 76.39
C GLY A 26 -14.59 -26.51 76.36
N HIS A 27 -13.47 -27.25 76.56
CA HIS A 27 -13.24 -28.55 77.24
C HIS A 27 -14.43 -29.40 77.78
N GLU A 28 -14.38 -30.72 77.55
CA GLU A 28 -13.95 -31.74 78.55
C GLU A 28 -13.93 -33.17 77.97
N GLU A 29 -12.92 -33.96 78.34
CA GLU A 29 -12.83 -35.40 78.11
C GLU A 29 -13.61 -36.17 79.19
N GLY A 30 -14.32 -37.24 78.80
CA GLY A 30 -15.01 -38.12 79.74
C GLY A 30 -15.45 -39.45 79.12
N GLY A 31 -14.61 -40.47 79.27
CA GLY A 31 -14.95 -41.84 79.65
C GLY A 31 -16.15 -42.60 79.04
N HIS A 32 -15.79 -43.52 78.13
CA HIS A 32 -16.29 -44.89 77.93
C HIS A 32 -17.77 -45.27 78.18
N GLY A 33 -18.39 -45.79 77.11
CA GLY A 33 -19.56 -46.67 77.19
C GLY A 33 -19.96 -47.22 75.83
N ALA A 34 -19.32 -48.31 75.39
CA ALA A 34 -19.78 -49.07 74.23
C ALA A 34 -21.09 -49.78 74.58
N ALA A 35 -22.21 -49.23 74.14
CA ALA A 35 -23.49 -49.91 74.03
C ALA A 35 -23.97 -49.78 72.59
N HIS A 36 -23.92 -50.89 71.86
CA HIS A 36 -24.51 -51.03 70.54
C HIS A 36 -26.05 -50.89 70.65
N GLY A 37 -26.55 -49.68 70.46
CA GLY A 37 -27.93 -49.40 70.05
C GLY A 37 -27.89 -48.95 68.60
N GLY A 38 -28.31 -49.82 67.68
CA GLY A 38 -28.35 -49.49 66.25
C GLY A 38 -29.40 -48.42 65.96
N GLU A 39 -29.05 -47.16 66.12
CA GLU A 39 -29.79 -46.08 65.47
C GLU A 39 -29.32 -46.06 64.02
N HIS A 40 -30.11 -46.69 63.15
CA HIS A 40 -30.04 -46.40 61.73
C HIS A 40 -30.20 -44.88 61.60
N HIS A 41 -29.12 -44.15 61.33
CA HIS A 41 -29.18 -42.78 60.87
C HIS A 41 -29.92 -42.80 59.54
N GLY A 42 -31.26 -42.82 59.62
CA GLY A 42 -32.13 -42.82 58.47
C GLY A 42 -31.82 -41.58 57.66
N ILE A 43 -31.66 -41.76 56.34
CA ILE A 43 -31.42 -40.64 55.43
C ILE A 43 -32.54 -39.62 55.67
N ASN A 44 -32.18 -38.42 56.12
CA ASN A 44 -33.14 -37.34 56.27
C ASN A 44 -33.53 -36.85 54.87
N TRP A 45 -34.67 -37.29 54.36
CA TRP A 45 -35.10 -36.92 53.03
C TRP A 45 -35.78 -35.55 52.97
N PHE A 46 -36.49 -35.12 54.03
CA PHE A 46 -37.44 -33.99 53.93
C PHE A 46 -37.56 -33.06 55.15
N TYR A 47 -37.04 -33.40 56.34
CA TYR A 47 -37.32 -32.63 57.56
C TYR A 47 -36.17 -31.69 57.94
N GLY A 48 -36.49 -30.49 58.46
CA GLY A 48 -35.49 -29.53 58.90
C GLY A 48 -34.83 -28.75 57.76
N ASN A 49 -35.62 -28.26 56.80
CA ASN A 49 -35.10 -27.64 55.57
C ASN A 49 -34.53 -26.22 55.76
N VAL A 50 -34.78 -25.54 56.88
CA VAL A 50 -34.55 -24.09 56.98
C VAL A 50 -33.62 -23.71 58.13
N TYR A 51 -33.85 -24.20 59.35
CA TYR A 51 -33.01 -23.83 60.50
C TYR A 51 -32.89 -24.95 61.54
N GLU A 52 -31.89 -24.83 62.40
CA GLU A 52 -31.61 -25.73 63.52
C GLU A 52 -32.02 -25.04 64.83
N SER A 53 -32.71 -25.74 65.72
CA SER A 53 -33.24 -25.19 66.96
C SER A 53 -33.09 -26.18 68.11
N ASP A 54 -32.67 -25.67 69.26
CA ASP A 54 -32.43 -26.44 70.48
C ASP A 54 -33.72 -26.64 71.32
N GLU A 55 -34.84 -26.06 70.90
CA GLU A 55 -36.11 -26.01 71.66
C GLU A 55 -37.14 -27.05 71.18
N ILE A 56 -36.84 -27.79 70.10
CA ILE A 56 -37.79 -28.71 69.46
C ILE A 56 -37.24 -30.13 69.46
N ASP A 57 -37.94 -31.04 70.14
CA ASP A 57 -37.52 -32.46 70.29
C ASP A 57 -37.83 -33.35 69.08
N HIS A 58 -38.72 -32.90 68.17
CA HIS A 58 -39.13 -33.68 66.99
C HIS A 58 -38.89 -32.91 65.68
N PRO A 59 -38.43 -33.58 64.61
CA PRO A 59 -38.14 -32.91 63.35
C PRO A 59 -39.42 -32.39 62.68
N THR A 60 -39.47 -31.09 62.40
CA THR A 60 -40.54 -30.48 61.60
C THR A 60 -40.04 -30.23 60.18
N LEU A 61 -40.91 -29.85 59.23
CA LEU A 61 -40.47 -29.56 57.85
C LEU A 61 -39.48 -28.37 57.78
N ILE A 62 -39.52 -27.48 58.77
CA ILE A 62 -38.79 -26.22 58.76
C ILE A 62 -37.60 -26.28 59.73
N ALA A 63 -37.82 -26.79 60.94
CA ALA A 63 -36.83 -26.81 62.03
C ALA A 63 -36.29 -28.21 62.31
N ARG A 64 -34.98 -28.30 62.53
CA ARG A 64 -34.24 -29.54 62.84
C ARG A 64 -33.67 -29.49 64.26
N PRO A 65 -33.73 -30.59 65.04
CA PRO A 65 -33.00 -30.69 66.31
C PRO A 65 -31.49 -30.83 66.09
N LYS A 66 -30.71 -30.44 67.11
CA LYS A 66 -29.24 -30.47 67.06
C LYS A 66 -28.72 -31.91 66.98
N GLY A 67 -27.88 -32.19 65.98
CA GLY A 67 -27.29 -33.53 65.75
C GLY A 67 -27.95 -34.39 64.65
N MET A 68 -29.07 -33.96 64.06
CA MET A 68 -29.68 -34.62 62.90
C MET A 68 -29.00 -34.17 61.59
N ALA A 69 -28.77 -35.05 60.61
CA ALA A 69 -28.18 -34.68 59.31
C ALA A 69 -29.10 -33.77 58.46
N PRO A 70 -28.57 -32.86 57.62
CA PRO A 70 -29.39 -31.94 56.83
C PRO A 70 -30.16 -32.69 55.75
N PRO A 71 -31.36 -32.21 55.37
CA PRO A 71 -32.21 -32.97 54.48
C PRO A 71 -31.69 -32.99 53.03
N VAL A 72 -31.79 -34.16 52.38
CA VAL A 72 -31.44 -34.36 50.98
C VAL A 72 -32.27 -33.44 50.06
N SER A 73 -33.54 -33.17 50.40
CA SER A 73 -34.38 -32.20 49.68
C SER A 73 -33.78 -30.80 49.60
N ALA A 74 -33.16 -30.30 50.68
CA ALA A 74 -32.52 -28.97 50.68
C ALA A 74 -31.27 -28.96 49.79
N LEU A 75 -30.47 -30.03 49.80
CA LEU A 75 -29.30 -30.17 48.91
C LEU A 75 -29.71 -30.27 47.44
N VAL A 76 -30.75 -31.04 47.14
CA VAL A 76 -31.30 -31.19 45.78
C VAL A 76 -31.86 -29.86 45.29
N LEU A 77 -32.63 -29.14 46.11
CA LEU A 77 -33.18 -27.83 45.77
C LEU A 77 -32.08 -26.78 45.54
N ASN A 78 -31.06 -26.74 46.41
CA ASN A 78 -29.90 -25.88 46.24
C ASN A 78 -29.14 -26.21 44.93
N SER A 79 -28.93 -27.50 44.66
CA SER A 79 -28.28 -27.95 43.43
C SER A 79 -29.07 -27.56 42.18
N ILE A 80 -30.40 -27.74 42.19
CA ILE A 80 -31.28 -27.34 41.07
C ILE A 80 -31.21 -25.82 40.87
N LEU A 81 -31.28 -25.03 41.94
CA LEU A 81 -31.18 -23.58 41.87
C LEU A 81 -29.83 -23.14 41.28
N LEU A 82 -28.74 -23.76 41.74
CA LEU A 82 -27.39 -23.52 41.22
C LEU A 82 -27.29 -23.88 39.73
N TYR A 83 -27.78 -25.05 39.32
CA TYR A 83 -27.79 -25.47 37.92
C TYR A 83 -28.63 -24.54 37.05
N PHE A 84 -29.77 -24.05 37.55
CA PHE A 84 -30.62 -23.12 36.83
C PHE A 84 -29.92 -21.78 36.58
N ILE A 85 -29.29 -21.21 37.62
CA ILE A 85 -28.50 -19.98 37.50
C ILE A 85 -27.33 -20.20 36.54
N LEU A 86 -26.60 -21.31 36.67
CA LEU A 86 -25.47 -21.63 35.82
C LEU A 86 -25.89 -21.79 34.35
N PHE A 87 -26.97 -22.51 34.08
CA PHE A 87 -27.48 -22.71 32.72
C PHE A 87 -27.93 -21.38 32.09
N LYS A 88 -28.62 -20.52 32.85
CA LYS A 88 -29.08 -19.21 32.38
C LYS A 88 -27.91 -18.27 32.05
N LEU A 89 -26.81 -18.32 32.82
CA LEU A 89 -25.65 -17.42 32.65
C LEU A 89 -24.59 -17.97 31.67
N LEU A 90 -24.22 -19.25 31.76
CA LEU A 90 -23.19 -19.86 30.90
C LEU A 90 -23.72 -20.30 29.54
N GLY A 91 -24.98 -20.78 29.48
CA GLY A 91 -25.61 -21.25 28.25
C GLY A 91 -25.45 -20.28 27.06
N PRO A 92 -25.79 -18.98 27.19
CA PRO A 92 -25.61 -18.02 26.10
C PRO A 92 -24.13 -17.80 25.76
N SER A 93 -23.26 -17.66 26.78
CA SER A 93 -21.83 -17.37 26.58
C SER A 93 -21.09 -18.49 25.84
N ILE A 94 -21.40 -19.75 26.15
CA ILE A 94 -20.78 -20.92 25.50
C ILE A 94 -21.27 -21.04 24.04
N LYS A 95 -22.57 -20.88 23.80
CA LYS A 95 -23.15 -20.91 22.45
C LYS A 95 -22.58 -19.80 21.58
N GLU A 96 -22.44 -18.60 22.11
CA GLU A 96 -21.84 -17.47 21.40
C GLU A 96 -20.36 -17.73 21.09
N GLY A 97 -19.59 -18.26 22.04
CA GLY A 97 -18.18 -18.62 21.83
C GLY A 97 -17.98 -19.67 20.73
N LEU A 98 -18.80 -20.72 20.71
CA LEU A 98 -18.77 -21.76 19.67
C LEU A 98 -19.23 -21.20 18.31
N LYS A 99 -20.28 -20.36 18.29
CA LYS A 99 -20.74 -19.70 17.06
C LYS A 99 -19.66 -18.80 16.49
N LYS A 100 -18.98 -18.02 17.32
CA LYS A 100 -17.87 -17.15 16.92
C LYS A 100 -16.71 -17.97 16.34
N ARG A 101 -16.27 -19.03 17.03
CA ARG A 101 -15.22 -19.93 16.51
C ARG A 101 -15.60 -20.53 15.16
N LYS A 102 -16.85 -21.01 15.00
CA LYS A 102 -17.32 -21.54 13.72
C LYS A 102 -17.28 -20.46 12.62
N GLN A 103 -17.74 -19.25 12.93
CA GLN A 103 -17.71 -18.13 11.99
C GLN A 103 -16.28 -17.73 11.60
N ASP A 104 -15.35 -17.67 12.55
CA ASP A 104 -13.96 -17.32 12.30
C ASP A 104 -13.28 -18.36 11.41
N ILE A 105 -13.53 -19.65 11.64
CA ILE A 105 -13.02 -20.74 10.78
C ILE A 105 -13.61 -20.64 9.37
N MET A 106 -14.93 -20.45 9.25
CA MET A 106 -15.57 -20.32 7.94
C MET A 106 -15.05 -19.09 7.18
N LYS A 107 -14.88 -17.95 7.86
CA LYS A 107 -14.26 -16.76 7.27
C LYS A 107 -12.82 -17.02 6.83
N GLY A 108 -12.01 -17.68 7.66
CA GLY A 108 -10.64 -18.02 7.30
C GLY A 108 -10.56 -18.95 6.08
N MET A 109 -11.48 -19.91 5.96
CA MET A 109 -11.58 -20.78 4.78
C MET A 109 -12.00 -20.00 3.52
N ASP A 110 -13.00 -19.12 3.64
CA ASP A 110 -13.47 -18.29 2.53
C ASP A 110 -12.37 -17.32 2.06
N ASP A 111 -11.66 -16.68 2.99
CA ASP A 111 -10.57 -15.76 2.69
C ASP A 111 -9.39 -16.49 2.04
N ALA A 112 -9.02 -17.68 2.55
CA ALA A 112 -7.99 -18.51 1.92
C ALA A 112 -8.40 -18.95 0.50
N ALA A 113 -9.67 -19.31 0.30
CA ALA A 113 -10.18 -19.67 -1.03
C ALA A 113 -10.16 -18.48 -1.98
N LYS A 114 -10.53 -17.28 -1.52
CA LYS A 114 -10.44 -16.03 -2.28
C LYS A 114 -9.00 -15.70 -2.65
N MET A 115 -8.08 -15.70 -1.69
CA MET A 115 -6.65 -15.44 -1.93
C MET A 115 -6.07 -16.43 -2.96
N LYS A 116 -6.42 -17.71 -2.87
CA LYS A 116 -5.99 -18.71 -3.86
C LYS A 116 -6.55 -18.41 -5.26
N LYS A 117 -7.83 -18.04 -5.35
CA LYS A 117 -8.48 -17.70 -6.62
C LYS A 117 -7.87 -16.44 -7.24
N GLU A 118 -7.62 -15.41 -6.44
CA GLU A 118 -6.98 -14.17 -6.85
C GLU A 118 -5.53 -14.42 -7.30
N ALA A 119 -4.76 -15.21 -6.55
CA ALA A 119 -3.41 -15.60 -6.93
C ALA A 119 -3.39 -16.38 -8.25
N ALA A 120 -4.30 -17.33 -8.45
CA ALA A 120 -4.43 -18.08 -9.69
C ALA A 120 -4.85 -17.19 -10.87
N ALA A 121 -5.75 -16.23 -10.65
CA ALA A 121 -6.16 -15.26 -11.66
C ALA A 121 -5.00 -14.34 -12.05
N SER A 122 -4.25 -13.83 -11.08
CA SER A 122 -3.05 -13.01 -11.30
C SER A 122 -1.98 -13.79 -12.05
N LEU A 123 -1.71 -15.04 -11.65
CA LEU A 123 -0.75 -15.91 -12.33
C LEU A 123 -1.13 -16.09 -13.80
N LYS A 124 -2.40 -16.40 -14.09
CA LYS A 124 -2.88 -16.53 -15.46
C LYS A 124 -2.70 -15.24 -16.26
N GLN A 125 -3.00 -14.07 -15.67
CA GLN A 125 -2.77 -12.79 -16.32
C GLN A 125 -1.29 -12.55 -16.63
N TYR A 126 -0.37 -12.94 -15.74
CA TYR A 126 1.07 -12.83 -16.00
C TYR A 126 1.54 -13.81 -17.07
N GLU A 127 1.06 -15.06 -17.05
CA GLU A 127 1.38 -16.04 -18.09
C GLU A 127 0.88 -15.59 -19.47
N ASP A 128 -0.33 -15.06 -19.56
CA ASP A 128 -0.88 -14.55 -20.81
C ASP A 128 -0.07 -13.33 -21.30
N LYS A 129 0.29 -12.40 -20.40
CA LYS A 129 1.19 -11.29 -20.74
C LYS A 129 2.55 -11.76 -21.22
N LEU A 130 3.15 -12.76 -20.57
CA LEU A 130 4.45 -13.29 -20.95
C LEU A 130 4.41 -14.00 -22.31
N LYS A 131 3.32 -14.71 -22.63
CA LYS A 131 3.14 -15.34 -23.94
C LYS A 131 3.06 -14.31 -25.07
N HIS A 132 2.38 -13.18 -24.84
CA HIS A 132 2.26 -12.11 -25.83
C HIS A 132 3.49 -11.18 -25.88
N LEU A 133 4.34 -11.21 -24.85
CA LEU A 133 5.49 -10.32 -24.75
C LEU A 133 6.49 -10.52 -25.89
N ASP A 134 6.77 -11.76 -26.28
CA ASP A 134 7.70 -12.04 -27.38
C ASP A 134 7.17 -11.51 -28.73
N GLU A 135 5.87 -11.69 -28.98
CA GLU A 135 5.20 -11.15 -30.18
C GLU A 135 5.20 -9.61 -30.19
N GLU A 136 5.02 -8.99 -29.01
CA GLU A 136 5.07 -7.55 -28.84
C GLU A 136 6.49 -6.99 -29.01
N ILE A 137 7.50 -7.66 -28.46
CA ILE A 137 8.92 -7.32 -28.66
C ILE A 137 9.27 -7.38 -30.15
N ASP A 138 8.86 -8.44 -30.85
CA ASP A 138 9.15 -8.59 -32.28
C ASP A 138 8.41 -7.54 -33.11
N ARG A 139 7.19 -7.17 -32.73
CA ARG A 139 6.45 -6.07 -33.35
C ARG A 139 7.17 -4.74 -33.17
N VAL A 140 7.53 -4.38 -31.94
CA VAL A 140 8.28 -3.16 -31.64
C VAL A 140 9.61 -3.15 -32.37
N ARG A 141 10.33 -4.27 -32.43
CA ARG A 141 11.59 -4.37 -33.20
C ARG A 141 11.39 -4.19 -34.71
N ARG A 142 10.27 -4.65 -35.28
CA ARG A 142 9.95 -4.39 -36.69
C ARG A 142 9.64 -2.91 -36.91
N GLU A 143 8.77 -2.32 -36.10
CA GLU A 143 8.41 -0.90 -36.17
C GLU A 143 9.64 0.00 -36.02
N MET A 144 10.52 -0.29 -35.06
CA MET A 144 11.77 0.46 -34.87
C MET A 144 12.72 0.35 -36.06
N ARG A 145 12.80 -0.82 -36.71
CA ARG A 145 13.59 -0.99 -37.94
C ARG A 145 12.99 -0.19 -39.09
N GLU A 146 11.69 -0.28 -39.30
CA GLU A 146 10.98 0.47 -40.35
C GLU A 146 11.12 1.98 -40.16
N ALA A 147 10.94 2.48 -38.93
CA ALA A 147 11.16 3.88 -38.58
C ALA A 147 12.61 4.31 -38.83
N ALA A 148 13.59 3.51 -38.40
CA ALA A 148 15.01 3.79 -38.64
C ALA A 148 15.35 3.81 -40.13
N HIS A 149 14.76 2.93 -40.94
CA HIS A 149 14.93 2.96 -42.39
C HIS A 149 14.33 4.22 -43.02
N ALA A 150 13.09 4.57 -42.65
CA ALA A 150 12.44 5.77 -43.16
C ALA A 150 13.21 7.05 -42.81
N GLU A 151 13.67 7.17 -41.56
CA GLU A 151 14.45 8.31 -41.10
C GLU A 151 15.83 8.37 -41.76
N ARG A 152 16.50 7.22 -41.93
CA ARG A 152 17.75 7.16 -42.69
C ARG A 152 17.57 7.67 -44.11
N GLU A 153 16.50 7.25 -44.80
CA GLU A 153 16.24 7.73 -46.15
C GLU A 153 15.94 9.23 -46.18
N GLN A 154 15.19 9.74 -45.20
CA GLN A 154 14.93 11.17 -45.07
C GLN A 154 16.22 11.97 -44.89
N ILE A 155 17.09 11.56 -43.96
CA ILE A 155 18.39 12.20 -43.73
C ILE A 155 19.24 12.18 -45.00
N LEU A 156 19.26 11.06 -45.74
CA LEU A 156 20.01 10.97 -47.00
C LEU A 156 19.43 11.88 -48.09
N ARG A 157 18.11 12.03 -48.18
CA ARG A 157 17.47 12.96 -49.12
C ARG A 157 17.81 14.41 -48.76
N GLU A 158 17.63 14.79 -47.50
CA GLU A 158 17.95 16.13 -47.01
C GLU A 158 19.43 16.47 -47.18
N ALA A 159 20.33 15.53 -46.90
CA ALA A 159 21.76 15.71 -47.10
C ALA A 159 22.12 15.94 -48.58
N LYS A 160 21.50 15.20 -49.50
CA LYS A 160 21.69 15.40 -50.95
C LYS A 160 21.16 16.76 -51.40
N GLU A 161 19.95 17.13 -50.98
CA GLU A 161 19.38 18.44 -51.31
C GLU A 161 20.21 19.59 -50.77
N ARG A 162 20.73 19.45 -49.54
CA ARG A 162 21.60 20.44 -48.93
C ARG A 162 22.93 20.55 -49.64
N ARG A 163 23.54 19.43 -50.04
CA ARG A 163 24.74 19.41 -50.87
C ARG A 163 24.49 20.14 -52.19
N ASP A 164 23.43 19.79 -52.91
CA ASP A 164 23.14 20.37 -54.22
C ASP A 164 22.85 21.87 -54.12
N ARG A 165 22.18 22.31 -53.04
CA ARG A 165 21.99 23.73 -52.75
C ARG A 165 23.34 24.43 -52.50
N MET A 166 24.19 23.85 -51.66
CA MET A 166 25.51 24.40 -51.35
C MET A 166 26.39 24.49 -52.60
N GLU A 167 26.38 23.49 -53.47
CA GLU A 167 27.12 23.54 -54.74
C GLU A 167 26.62 24.64 -55.67
N ARG A 168 25.29 24.84 -55.77
CA ARG A 168 24.72 25.94 -56.56
C ARG A 168 25.10 27.30 -55.99
N GLU A 169 24.97 27.48 -54.68
CA GLU A 169 25.35 28.72 -54.00
C GLU A 169 26.85 29.00 -54.17
N ALA A 170 27.71 28.00 -54.01
CA ALA A 170 29.15 28.14 -54.22
C ALA A 170 29.50 28.55 -55.65
N LYS A 171 28.84 27.96 -56.67
CA LYS A 171 29.03 28.35 -58.08
C LYS A 171 28.63 29.80 -58.32
N LEU A 172 27.47 30.22 -57.80
CA LEU A 172 27.00 31.60 -57.92
C LEU A 172 27.96 32.59 -57.23
N LEU A 173 28.45 32.25 -56.03
CA LEU A 173 29.45 33.04 -55.31
C LEU A 173 30.76 33.15 -56.10
N ILE A 174 31.25 32.04 -56.66
CA ILE A 174 32.46 32.04 -57.49
C ILE A 174 32.27 32.92 -58.73
N GLU A 175 31.13 32.83 -59.41
CA GLU A 175 30.84 33.68 -60.58
C GLU A 175 30.79 35.17 -60.21
N GLN A 176 30.17 35.51 -59.08
CA GLN A 176 30.12 36.87 -58.57
C GLN A 176 31.51 37.40 -58.21
N GLU A 177 32.33 36.57 -57.53
CA GLU A 177 33.69 36.94 -57.13
C GLU A 177 34.61 37.12 -58.33
N ILE A 178 34.51 36.24 -59.34
CA ILE A 178 35.27 36.39 -60.60
C ILE A 178 34.88 37.70 -61.30
N LYS A 179 33.59 38.03 -61.32
CA LYS A 179 33.11 39.28 -61.94
C LYS A 179 33.66 40.49 -61.18
N ALA A 180 33.58 40.50 -59.85
CA ALA A 180 34.12 41.57 -59.02
C ALA A 180 35.64 41.72 -59.21
N ALA A 181 36.39 40.63 -59.14
CA ALA A 181 37.83 40.62 -59.37
C ALA A 181 38.20 41.15 -60.77
N ARG A 182 37.41 40.83 -61.80
CA ARG A 182 37.62 41.36 -63.15
C ARG A 182 37.38 42.87 -63.23
N GLU A 183 36.32 43.37 -62.59
CA GLU A 183 36.02 44.80 -62.52
C GLU A 183 37.11 45.57 -61.77
N ASP A 184 37.62 45.01 -60.67
CA ASP A 184 38.71 45.59 -59.89
C ASP A 184 40.03 45.61 -60.68
N LEU A 185 40.39 44.49 -61.34
CA LEU A 185 41.56 44.44 -62.22
C LEU A 185 41.47 45.44 -63.36
N MET A 186 40.29 45.61 -63.97
CA MET A 186 40.08 46.59 -65.03
C MET A 186 40.25 48.01 -64.50
N ARG A 187 39.69 48.32 -63.33
CA ARG A 187 39.84 49.62 -62.68
C ARG A 187 41.30 49.96 -62.39
N GLU A 188 42.06 48.99 -61.88
CA GLU A 188 43.48 49.18 -61.57
C GLU A 188 44.32 49.32 -62.84
N THR A 189 44.00 48.57 -63.89
CA THR A 189 44.65 48.69 -65.21
C THR A 189 44.39 50.06 -65.84
N VAL A 190 43.15 50.55 -65.81
CA VAL A 190 42.80 51.89 -66.32
C VAL A 190 43.52 52.96 -65.52
N ARG A 191 43.54 52.87 -64.18
CA ARG A 191 44.29 53.79 -63.32
C ARG A 191 45.78 53.81 -63.67
N ALA A 192 46.40 52.64 -63.84
CA ALA A 192 47.81 52.52 -64.22
C ALA A 192 48.06 53.14 -65.61
N ALA A 193 47.22 52.83 -66.60
CA ALA A 193 47.34 53.39 -67.95
C ALA A 193 47.21 54.92 -67.97
N VAL A 194 46.23 55.48 -67.25
CA VAL A 194 46.06 56.94 -67.12
C VAL A 194 47.26 57.58 -66.42
N SER A 195 47.78 56.96 -65.36
CA SER A 195 48.99 57.44 -64.68
C SER A 195 50.20 57.48 -65.63
N THR A 196 50.46 56.39 -66.35
CA THR A 196 51.58 56.31 -67.31
C THR A 196 51.40 57.27 -68.48
N ALA A 197 50.18 57.43 -69.01
CA ALA A 197 49.89 58.39 -70.06
C ALA A 197 50.10 59.84 -69.58
N GLY A 198 49.68 60.17 -68.34
CA GLY A 198 49.93 61.48 -67.73
C GLY A 198 51.42 61.77 -67.56
N GLU A 199 52.20 60.78 -67.09
CA GLU A 199 53.67 60.89 -66.99
C GLU A 199 54.33 61.10 -68.37
N LEU A 200 53.89 60.37 -69.40
CA LEU A 200 54.42 60.49 -70.75
C LEU A 200 54.08 61.85 -71.39
N LEU A 201 52.83 62.30 -71.26
CA LEU A 201 52.37 63.59 -71.77
C LEU A 201 53.13 64.75 -71.12
N THR A 202 53.33 64.70 -69.80
CA THR A 202 54.13 65.68 -69.07
C THR A 202 55.58 65.73 -69.55
N LYS A 203 56.17 64.58 -69.96
CA LYS A 203 57.53 64.51 -70.51
C LYS A 203 57.64 64.99 -71.96
N GLN A 204 56.56 64.96 -72.74
CA GLN A 204 56.58 65.26 -74.19
C GLN A 204 55.90 66.58 -74.59
N LEU A 205 55.25 67.29 -73.67
CA LEU A 205 54.57 68.58 -73.94
C LEU A 205 55.55 69.69 -74.33
N SER A 206 55.29 70.34 -75.46
CA SER A 206 56.01 71.53 -75.94
C SER A 206 55.26 72.83 -75.58
N SER A 207 55.93 73.99 -75.57
CA SER A 207 55.27 75.29 -75.30
C SER A 207 54.17 75.65 -76.32
N SER A 208 54.32 75.19 -77.57
CA SER A 208 53.31 75.34 -78.62
C SER A 208 52.01 74.59 -78.29
N ASP A 209 52.13 73.37 -77.75
CA ASP A 209 50.97 72.55 -77.38
C ASP A 209 50.20 73.15 -76.19
N GLN A 210 50.91 73.74 -75.23
CA GLN A 210 50.28 74.42 -74.09
C GLN A 210 49.45 75.63 -74.51
N GLN A 211 49.95 76.43 -75.46
CA GLN A 211 49.21 77.58 -76.01
C GLN A 211 47.96 77.13 -76.78
N ARG A 212 48.08 76.12 -77.65
CA ARG A 212 46.93 75.58 -78.40
C ARG A 212 45.84 75.04 -77.47
N ILE A 213 46.21 74.32 -76.41
CA ILE A 213 45.25 73.78 -75.42
C ILE A 213 44.55 74.93 -74.66
N ALA A 214 45.28 76.01 -74.34
CA ALA A 214 44.69 77.17 -73.67
C ALA A 214 43.65 77.88 -74.56
N ASP A 215 43.95 78.05 -75.85
CA ASP A 215 43.04 78.66 -76.82
C ASP A 215 41.80 77.79 -77.08
N GLU A 216 41.94 76.46 -77.19
CA GLU A 216 40.82 75.51 -77.31
C GLU A 216 39.91 75.53 -76.06
N TYR A 217 40.48 75.60 -74.85
CA TYR A 217 39.69 75.66 -73.62
C TYR A 217 38.87 76.95 -73.51
N LEU A 218 39.47 78.09 -73.86
CA LEU A 218 38.78 79.38 -73.92
C LEU A 218 37.64 79.36 -74.93
N THR A 219 37.85 78.75 -76.09
CA THR A 219 36.82 78.59 -77.12
C THR A 219 35.67 77.67 -76.67
N SER A 220 35.94 76.66 -75.85
CA SER A 220 34.90 75.75 -75.34
C SER A 220 34.01 76.35 -74.23
N LEU A 221 34.42 77.49 -73.67
CA LEU A 221 33.70 78.20 -72.59
C LEU A 221 32.86 79.39 -73.11
N GLU A 222 33.08 79.82 -74.35
CA GLU A 222 32.18 80.71 -75.11
C GLU A 222 31.02 79.93 -75.73
#